data_AF-A0A9Q0I279-F1
#
_entry.id   AF-A0A9Q0I279-F1
#
_cell.length_a   1.000
_cell.length_b   1.000
_cell.length_c   1.000
_cell.angle_alpha   90.00
_cell.angle_beta   90.00
_cell.angle_gamma   90.00
#
_symmetry.space_group_name_H-M   'P 1'
#
loop_
_entity.id
_entity.type
_entity.pdbx_description
1 polymer ?
#
loop_
_entity_poly.entity_id
_entity_poly.type
_entity_poly.pdbx_seq_one_letter_code
_entity_poly.pdbx_strand_id
1 'polypeptide(L)'
;MAEETLDAAIKTHQLEATASKTVGLTLEGGRDWSPTLYIRLVQDYGLENEVAQHLASTYGGRAFEVAKMAQVTGKRWPIVGKRLVSEFPYIEGEVLYAIQEYACTAIDIIARRTRLGFLNVQAADEALPRIVEIMGKKLNWCGDRKTVQKPLPQRVLQIDENALHEILNEVDLNKNGQVEIDEFLQLMSAVKKGQVSDSRLAILLKTAEESLDLRAPVSVDRSGGGV
;
A
#
# COMPACT_ATOMS: atom_id res chain seq x y z
N MET A 1 8.68 23.96 10.24
CA MET A 1 7.63 23.01 10.68
C MET A 1 8.14 21.95 11.66
N ALA A 2 8.88 20.91 11.23
CA ALA A 2 9.30 19.84 12.18
C ALA A 2 10.22 20.34 13.31
N GLU A 3 11.21 21.17 12.97
CA GLU A 3 12.11 21.82 13.94
C GLU A 3 11.34 22.70 14.92
N GLU A 4 10.54 23.64 14.41
CA GLU A 4 9.70 24.53 15.24
C GLU A 4 8.76 23.75 16.19
N THR A 5 8.24 22.59 15.75
CA THR A 5 7.40 21.73 16.58
C THR A 5 8.20 21.13 17.74
N LEU A 6 9.42 20.67 17.49
CA LEU A 6 10.31 20.17 18.52
C LEU A 6 10.74 21.28 19.48
N ASP A 7 11.08 22.47 18.98
CA ASP A 7 11.43 23.63 19.81
C ASP A 7 10.30 24.00 20.77
N ALA A 8 9.07 24.01 20.28
CA ALA A 8 7.89 24.26 21.10
C ALA A 8 7.67 23.16 22.17
N ALA A 9 7.87 21.90 21.82
CA ALA A 9 7.75 20.77 22.76
C ALA A 9 8.84 20.81 23.85
N ILE A 10 10.09 21.06 23.46
CA ILE A 10 11.24 21.22 24.37
C ILE A 10 10.97 22.35 25.37
N LYS A 11 10.51 23.50 24.87
CA LYS A 11 10.17 24.65 25.72
C LYS A 11 9.04 24.35 26.70
N THR A 12 7.99 23.67 26.24
CA THR A 12 6.78 23.39 27.03
C THR A 12 7.05 22.36 28.13
N HIS A 13 7.83 21.33 27.82
CA HIS A 13 8.10 20.21 28.72
C HIS A 13 9.48 20.29 29.41
N GLN A 14 10.22 21.39 29.22
CA GLN A 14 11.54 21.64 29.82
C GLN A 14 12.52 20.48 29.58
N LEU A 15 12.51 19.95 28.35
CA LEU A 15 13.38 18.84 27.96
C LEU A 15 14.81 19.35 27.72
N GLU A 16 15.81 18.53 28.03
CA GLU A 16 17.19 18.82 27.65
C GLU A 16 17.44 18.34 26.21
N ALA A 17 17.80 19.26 25.32
CA ALA A 17 18.08 18.95 23.92
C ALA A 17 19.17 19.86 23.34
N THR A 18 19.89 19.35 22.34
CA THR A 18 20.84 20.15 21.54
C THR A 18 20.15 20.79 20.35
N ALA A 19 20.82 21.75 19.71
CA ALA A 19 20.35 22.34 18.45
C ALA A 19 20.05 21.28 17.38
N SER A 20 19.03 21.54 16.56
CA SER A 20 18.64 20.69 15.44
C SER A 20 19.82 20.47 14.47
N LYS A 21 19.98 19.22 14.04
CA LYS A 21 20.98 18.81 13.03
C LYS A 21 20.35 18.30 11.75
N THR A 22 19.04 18.49 11.57
CA THR A 22 18.28 17.94 10.44
C THR A 22 18.65 18.62 9.12
N VAL A 23 19.07 19.89 9.16
CA VAL A 23 19.59 20.60 7.99
C VAL A 23 20.89 19.96 7.54
N GLY A 24 20.93 19.48 6.30
CA GLY A 24 22.08 18.80 5.71
C GLY A 24 22.14 17.29 5.96
N LEU A 25 21.23 16.73 6.77
CA LEU A 25 21.09 15.28 6.87
C LEU A 25 20.42 14.73 5.59
N THR A 26 21.14 13.85 4.90
CA THR A 26 20.61 13.15 3.74
C THR A 26 19.57 12.13 4.19
N LEU A 27 18.37 12.22 3.61
CA LEU A 27 17.33 11.22 3.81
C LEU A 27 17.77 9.85 3.29
N GLU A 28 17.16 8.81 3.82
CA GLU A 28 17.37 7.45 3.36
C GLU A 28 17.09 7.32 1.86
N GLY A 29 17.95 6.59 1.14
CA GLY A 29 17.92 6.54 -0.33
C GLY A 29 18.67 7.68 -1.04
N GLY A 30 18.96 8.80 -0.37
CA GLY A 30 19.69 9.92 -1.00
C GLY A 30 21.20 9.68 -1.14
N ARG A 31 21.79 8.81 -0.32
CA ARG A 31 23.23 8.50 -0.38
C ARG A 31 23.56 7.70 -1.65
N ASP A 32 24.73 7.95 -2.20
CA ASP A 32 25.29 7.25 -3.38
C ASP A 32 24.41 7.30 -4.64
N TRP A 33 23.42 8.21 -4.67
CA TRP A 33 22.58 8.41 -5.82
C TRP A 33 23.31 9.22 -6.90
N SER A 34 23.10 8.82 -8.15
CA SER A 34 23.50 9.60 -9.33
C SER A 34 22.51 9.36 -10.48
N PRO A 35 22.40 10.30 -11.44
CA PRO A 35 21.51 10.13 -12.60
C PRO A 35 21.82 8.88 -13.44
N THR A 36 23.03 8.34 -13.34
CA THR A 36 23.49 7.15 -14.07
C THR A 36 23.45 5.87 -13.24
N LEU A 37 22.92 5.90 -12.01
CA LEU A 37 22.85 4.74 -11.12
C LEU A 37 22.12 3.55 -11.76
N TYR A 38 21.10 3.80 -12.57
CA TYR A 38 20.35 2.75 -13.27
C TYR A 38 21.24 1.90 -14.20
N ILE A 39 22.32 2.45 -14.75
CA ILE A 39 23.26 1.70 -15.60
C ILE A 39 23.87 0.55 -14.80
N ARG A 40 24.25 0.81 -13.54
CA ARG A 40 24.78 -0.22 -12.65
C ARG A 40 23.72 -1.26 -12.30
N LEU A 41 22.47 -0.85 -12.07
CA LEU A 41 21.37 -1.80 -11.83
C LEU A 41 21.16 -2.74 -13.03
N VAL A 42 21.24 -2.22 -14.26
CA VAL A 42 21.15 -3.03 -15.48
C VAL A 42 22.35 -3.98 -15.59
N GLN A 43 23.57 -3.49 -15.38
CA GLN A 43 24.80 -4.26 -15.56
C GLN A 43 25.01 -5.32 -14.47
N ASP A 44 24.84 -4.95 -13.20
CA ASP A 44 25.17 -5.79 -12.06
C ASP A 44 24.09 -6.86 -11.80
N TYR A 45 22.82 -6.56 -12.11
CA TYR A 45 21.67 -7.43 -11.80
C TYR A 45 20.96 -7.98 -13.05
N GLY A 46 21.15 -7.39 -14.23
CA GLY A 46 20.41 -7.78 -15.43
C GLY A 46 18.94 -7.33 -15.41
N LEU A 47 18.66 -6.19 -14.79
CA LEU A 47 17.35 -5.55 -14.81
C LEU A 47 17.05 -4.93 -16.18
N GLU A 48 15.77 -4.87 -16.53
CA GLU A 48 15.32 -4.09 -17.69
C GLU A 48 15.55 -2.60 -17.47
N ASN A 49 15.87 -1.86 -18.53
CA ASN A 49 16.25 -0.45 -18.43
C ASN A 49 15.17 0.42 -17.75
N GLU A 50 13.91 0.26 -18.16
CA GLU A 50 12.79 1.01 -17.60
C GLU A 50 12.61 0.74 -16.09
N VAL A 51 12.70 -0.53 -15.69
CA VAL A 51 12.65 -0.93 -14.27
C VAL A 51 13.83 -0.36 -13.49
N ALA A 52 15.04 -0.44 -14.05
CA ALA A 52 16.24 0.09 -13.39
C ALA A 52 16.16 1.61 -13.20
N GLN A 53 15.65 2.35 -14.18
CA GLN A 53 15.42 3.79 -14.07
C GLN A 53 14.40 4.11 -12.98
N HIS A 54 13.26 3.40 -12.97
CA HIS A 54 12.24 3.53 -11.94
C HIS A 54 12.79 3.27 -10.52
N LEU A 55 13.55 2.19 -10.34
CA LEU A 55 14.14 1.87 -9.04
C LEU A 55 15.13 2.94 -8.60
N ALA A 56 16.00 3.40 -9.51
CA ALA A 56 16.97 4.45 -9.22
C ALA A 56 16.31 5.80 -8.88
N SER A 57 15.19 6.14 -9.52
CA SER A 57 14.46 7.38 -9.21
C SER A 57 13.65 7.29 -7.92
N THR A 58 13.13 6.11 -7.59
CA THR A 58 12.20 5.91 -6.47
C THR A 58 12.92 5.60 -5.16
N TYR A 59 13.93 4.73 -5.18
CA TYR A 59 14.64 4.26 -3.98
C TYR A 59 16.06 4.83 -3.86
N GLY A 60 16.51 5.57 -4.87
CA GLY A 60 17.84 6.15 -4.90
C GLY A 60 18.93 5.09 -4.70
N GLY A 61 19.84 5.30 -3.76
CA GLY A 61 20.88 4.33 -3.38
C GLY A 61 20.33 2.99 -2.86
N ARG A 62 19.10 2.95 -2.32
CA ARG A 62 18.45 1.71 -1.85
C ARG A 62 17.94 0.84 -2.99
N ALA A 63 17.96 1.33 -4.23
CA ALA A 63 17.57 0.54 -5.40
C ALA A 63 18.34 -0.78 -5.53
N PHE A 64 19.61 -0.81 -5.09
CA PHE A 64 20.41 -2.03 -5.06
C PHE A 64 19.85 -3.09 -4.09
N GLU A 65 19.29 -2.68 -2.96
CA GLU A 65 18.67 -3.62 -2.02
C GLU A 65 17.37 -4.19 -2.58
N VAL A 66 16.57 -3.35 -3.24
CA VAL A 66 15.38 -3.80 -3.95
C VAL A 66 15.75 -4.81 -5.04
N ALA A 67 16.81 -4.52 -5.82
CA ALA A 67 17.31 -5.42 -6.86
C ALA A 67 17.80 -6.76 -6.31
N LYS A 68 18.47 -6.78 -5.14
CA LYS A 68 18.89 -8.01 -4.45
C LYS A 68 17.72 -8.88 -4.01
N MET A 69 16.58 -8.27 -3.67
CA MET A 69 15.36 -9.01 -3.29
C MET A 69 14.55 -9.48 -4.49
N ALA A 70 14.85 -8.99 -5.69
CA ALA A 70 14.13 -9.35 -6.91
C ALA A 70 14.42 -10.80 -7.31
N GLN A 71 13.37 -11.54 -7.65
CA GLN A 71 13.50 -12.90 -8.16
C GLN A 71 13.96 -12.92 -9.62
N VAL A 72 14.63 -14.01 -9.99
CA VAL A 72 14.97 -14.32 -11.39
C VAL A 72 13.69 -14.53 -12.20
N THR A 73 13.68 -14.04 -13.44
CA THR A 73 12.49 -14.11 -14.31
C THR A 73 12.36 -15.45 -15.04
N GLY A 74 13.46 -16.21 -15.13
CA GLY A 74 13.57 -17.41 -15.98
C GLY A 74 13.73 -17.10 -17.48
N LYS A 75 13.82 -15.82 -17.87
CA LYS A 75 14.09 -15.39 -19.25
C LYS A 75 15.59 -15.18 -19.47
N ARG A 76 16.02 -15.20 -20.74
CA ARG A 76 17.39 -14.78 -21.11
C ARG A 76 17.63 -13.30 -20.77
N TRP A 77 16.60 -12.48 -20.93
CA TRP A 77 16.58 -11.07 -20.57
C TRP A 77 15.13 -10.62 -20.31
N PRO A 78 14.86 -9.72 -19.35
CA PRO A 78 15.73 -9.37 -18.23
C PRO A 78 15.98 -10.57 -17.31
N ILE A 79 17.14 -10.62 -16.65
CA ILE A 79 17.55 -11.77 -15.81
C ILE A 79 16.76 -11.80 -14.50
N VAL A 80 16.62 -10.62 -13.87
CA VAL A 80 15.87 -10.43 -12.62
C VAL A 80 14.82 -9.34 -12.78
N GLY A 81 13.94 -9.22 -11.79
CA GLY A 81 12.91 -8.17 -11.78
C GLY A 81 11.64 -8.61 -12.48
N LYS A 82 11.01 -9.65 -11.96
CA LYS A 82 9.68 -10.05 -12.41
C LYS A 82 8.67 -8.92 -12.12
N ARG A 83 8.12 -8.33 -13.18
CA ARG A 83 7.11 -7.26 -13.09
C ARG A 83 5.82 -7.79 -12.46
N LEU A 84 5.11 -6.93 -11.74
CA LEU A 84 3.77 -7.19 -11.21
C LEU A 84 2.73 -7.18 -12.33
N VAL A 85 2.87 -6.23 -13.28
CA VAL A 85 2.04 -6.07 -14.48
C VAL A 85 2.97 -5.67 -15.63
N SER A 86 2.72 -6.17 -16.84
CA SER A 86 3.62 -5.99 -17.99
C SER A 86 3.95 -4.54 -18.31
N GLU A 87 2.95 -3.67 -18.36
CA GLU A 87 3.06 -2.29 -18.85
C GLU A 87 3.72 -1.32 -17.86
N PHE A 88 3.96 -1.74 -16.62
CA PHE A 88 4.48 -0.85 -15.58
C PHE A 88 5.80 -1.36 -15.00
N PRO A 89 6.72 -0.46 -14.62
CA PRO A 89 8.05 -0.82 -14.14
C PRO A 89 8.09 -1.33 -12.70
N TYR A 90 6.95 -1.76 -12.14
CA TYR A 90 6.87 -2.24 -10.77
C TYR A 90 7.16 -3.73 -10.68
N ILE A 91 8.06 -4.13 -9.79
CA ILE A 91 8.50 -5.53 -9.66
C ILE A 91 8.10 -6.17 -8.34
N GLU A 92 8.03 -7.50 -8.31
CA GLU A 92 7.76 -8.28 -7.09
C GLU A 92 8.77 -7.96 -5.97
N GLY A 93 10.00 -7.61 -6.31
CA GLY A 93 11.04 -7.19 -5.36
C GLY A 93 10.68 -5.94 -4.56
N GLU A 94 9.94 -5.00 -5.15
CA GLU A 94 9.47 -3.80 -4.44
C GLU A 94 8.43 -4.14 -3.38
N VAL A 95 7.60 -5.16 -3.61
CA VAL A 95 6.64 -5.64 -2.61
C VAL A 95 7.38 -6.20 -1.40
N LEU A 96 8.43 -6.99 -1.64
CA LEU A 96 9.27 -7.55 -0.56
C LEU A 96 10.00 -6.46 0.23
N TYR A 97 10.55 -5.48 -0.47
CA TYR A 97 11.22 -4.33 0.15
C TYR A 97 10.22 -3.48 0.94
N ALA A 98 9.05 -3.18 0.38
CA ALA A 98 8.01 -2.42 1.05
C ALA A 98 7.48 -3.11 2.32
N ILE A 99 7.43 -4.45 2.36
CA ILE A 99 7.07 -5.21 3.58
C ILE A 99 8.09 -4.97 4.71
N GLN A 100 9.37 -4.81 4.35
CA GLN A 100 10.39 -4.37 5.30
C GLN A 100 10.13 -2.93 5.70
N GLU A 101 9.78 -2.04 4.77
CA GLU A 101 9.33 -0.67 5.09
C GLU A 101 7.86 -0.58 5.57
N TYR A 102 7.46 -1.50 6.45
CA TYR A 102 6.16 -1.51 7.16
C TYR A 102 4.89 -1.57 6.32
N ALA A 103 4.95 -1.93 5.04
CA ALA A 103 3.73 -2.29 4.31
C ALA A 103 3.07 -3.49 4.99
N CYS A 104 1.83 -3.29 5.44
CA CYS A 104 1.04 -4.26 6.18
C CYS A 104 -0.23 -4.66 5.44
N THR A 105 -0.62 -3.90 4.41
CA THR A 105 -1.79 -4.14 3.57
C THR A 105 -1.45 -3.99 2.09
N ALA A 106 -2.21 -4.68 1.23
CA ALA A 106 -2.05 -4.54 -0.22
C ALA A 106 -2.30 -3.09 -0.72
N ILE A 107 -3.12 -2.31 0.00
CA ILE A 107 -3.36 -0.89 -0.28
C ILE A 107 -2.09 -0.07 -0.09
N ASP A 108 -1.26 -0.40 0.90
CA ASP A 108 0.03 0.29 1.12
C ASP A 108 0.91 0.18 -0.14
N ILE A 109 0.91 -0.99 -0.78
CA ILE A 109 1.64 -1.24 -2.02
C ILE A 109 1.01 -0.45 -3.18
N ILE A 110 -0.26 -0.72 -3.48
CA ILE A 110 -0.94 -0.21 -4.69
C ILE A 110 -1.11 1.30 -4.68
N ALA A 111 -1.44 1.89 -3.53
CA ALA A 111 -1.73 3.32 -3.44
C ALA A 111 -0.48 4.14 -3.10
N ARG A 112 0.38 3.67 -2.17
CA ARG A 112 1.47 4.51 -1.63
C ARG A 112 2.85 4.19 -2.21
N ARG A 113 3.16 2.93 -2.48
CA ARG A 113 4.49 2.51 -2.96
C ARG A 113 4.61 2.50 -4.48
N THR A 114 3.61 2.01 -5.20
CA THR A 114 3.61 1.99 -6.68
C THR A 114 2.70 3.05 -7.29
N ARG A 115 1.68 3.54 -6.55
CA ARG A 115 0.64 4.45 -7.06
C ARG A 115 -0.19 3.88 -8.22
N LEU A 116 -0.12 2.57 -8.48
CA LEU A 116 -0.91 1.89 -9.52
C LEU A 116 -2.41 2.19 -9.37
N GLY A 117 -2.93 2.25 -8.14
CA GLY A 117 -4.34 2.53 -7.89
C GLY A 117 -4.81 3.90 -8.38
N PHE A 118 -3.89 4.85 -8.56
CA PHE A 118 -4.19 6.18 -9.11
C PHE A 118 -3.92 6.26 -10.61
N LEU A 119 -2.94 5.51 -11.11
CA LEU A 119 -2.52 5.55 -12.51
C LEU A 119 -3.43 4.73 -13.41
N ASN A 120 -3.77 3.50 -13.01
CA ASN A 120 -4.58 2.59 -13.79
C ASN A 120 -5.25 1.54 -12.90
N VAL A 121 -6.59 1.64 -12.79
CA VAL A 121 -7.39 0.75 -11.95
C VAL A 121 -7.34 -0.70 -12.44
N GLN A 122 -7.31 -0.95 -13.75
CA GLN A 122 -7.24 -2.30 -14.30
C GLN A 122 -5.89 -2.97 -14.00
N ALA A 123 -4.79 -2.24 -14.19
CA ALA A 123 -3.46 -2.72 -13.83
C ALA A 123 -3.33 -2.95 -12.31
N ALA A 124 -3.95 -2.08 -11.49
CA ALA A 124 -4.00 -2.30 -10.05
C ALA A 124 -4.75 -3.58 -9.67
N ASP A 125 -5.89 -3.86 -10.34
CA ASP A 125 -6.67 -5.08 -10.12
C ASP A 125 -5.91 -6.33 -10.58
N GLU A 126 -5.20 -6.27 -11.71
CA GLU A 126 -4.35 -7.36 -12.21
C GLU A 126 -3.17 -7.65 -11.27
N ALA A 127 -2.51 -6.61 -10.73
CA ALA A 127 -1.38 -6.74 -9.83
C ALA A 127 -1.77 -7.33 -8.47
N LEU A 128 -2.99 -7.04 -8.01
CA LEU A 128 -3.41 -7.24 -6.63
C LEU A 128 -3.36 -8.70 -6.16
N PRO A 129 -3.86 -9.71 -6.92
CA PRO A 129 -3.73 -11.11 -6.53
C PRO A 129 -2.28 -11.52 -6.23
N ARG A 130 -1.33 -11.07 -7.07
CA ARG A 130 0.08 -11.40 -6.90
C ARG A 130 0.69 -10.69 -5.68
N ILE A 131 0.33 -9.43 -5.45
CA ILE A 131 0.76 -8.68 -4.27
C ILE A 131 0.27 -9.38 -2.99
N VAL A 132 -1.01 -9.75 -2.92
CA VAL A 132 -1.61 -10.45 -1.77
C VAL A 132 -0.94 -11.81 -1.53
N GLU A 133 -0.57 -12.53 -2.59
CA GLU A 133 0.16 -13.78 -2.47
C GLU A 133 1.54 -13.58 -1.83
N ILE A 134 2.32 -12.61 -2.32
CA ILE A 134 3.68 -12.31 -1.82
C ILE A 134 3.61 -11.83 -0.38
N MET A 135 2.75 -10.84 -0.09
CA MET A 135 2.58 -10.30 1.26
C MET A 135 2.06 -11.37 2.21
N GLY A 136 1.08 -12.17 1.79
CA GLY A 136 0.51 -13.23 2.61
C GLY A 136 1.48 -14.35 2.95
N LYS A 137 2.43 -14.67 2.06
CA LYS A 137 3.54 -15.58 2.35
C LYS A 137 4.54 -14.96 3.33
N LYS A 138 4.92 -13.70 3.12
CA LYS A 138 5.98 -13.05 3.92
C LYS A 138 5.53 -12.64 5.32
N LEU A 139 4.26 -12.26 5.46
CA LEU A 139 3.64 -11.82 6.71
C LEU A 139 2.84 -12.93 7.41
N ASN A 140 2.92 -14.17 6.92
CA ASN A 140 2.22 -15.34 7.47
C ASN A 140 0.71 -15.08 7.68
N TRP A 141 0.03 -14.51 6.68
CA TRP A 141 -1.41 -14.30 6.78
C TRP A 141 -2.15 -15.64 6.79
N CYS A 142 -3.00 -15.83 7.79
CA CYS A 142 -4.01 -16.90 7.82
C CYS A 142 -4.98 -16.76 6.64
N GLY A 143 -5.70 -17.84 6.32
CA GLY A 143 -6.65 -17.89 5.19
C GLY A 143 -7.59 -16.69 5.16
N ASP A 144 -8.19 -16.37 6.32
CA ASP A 144 -9.15 -15.28 6.48
C ASP A 144 -8.58 -13.91 6.13
N ARG A 145 -7.33 -13.63 6.52
CA ARG A 145 -6.67 -12.34 6.27
C ARG A 145 -6.26 -12.16 4.80
N LYS A 146 -6.05 -13.26 4.06
CA LYS A 146 -5.85 -13.20 2.60
C LYS A 146 -7.16 -12.88 1.89
N THR A 147 -8.29 -13.40 2.36
CA THR A 147 -9.63 -13.11 1.81
C THR A 147 -10.03 -11.66 2.03
N VAL A 148 -9.73 -11.10 3.20
CA VAL A 148 -9.94 -9.68 3.50
C VAL A 148 -9.16 -8.81 2.50
N GLN A 149 -7.95 -9.17 2.09
CA GLN A 149 -7.16 -8.29 1.22
C GLN A 149 -7.42 -8.45 -0.29
N LYS A 150 -8.37 -9.29 -0.67
CA LYS A 150 -8.83 -9.39 -2.06
C LYS A 150 -9.55 -8.10 -2.50
N PRO A 151 -9.54 -7.77 -3.80
CA PRO A 151 -10.27 -6.62 -4.32
C PRO A 151 -11.76 -6.71 -3.94
N LEU A 152 -12.39 -5.56 -3.71
CA LEU A 152 -13.83 -5.43 -3.45
C LEU A 152 -14.70 -6.27 -4.38
N PRO A 153 -14.50 -6.29 -5.72
CA PRO A 153 -15.30 -7.16 -6.60
C PRO A 153 -15.18 -8.64 -6.23
N GLN A 154 -14.01 -9.15 -5.80
CA GLN A 154 -13.87 -10.54 -5.36
C GLN A 154 -14.44 -10.84 -3.97
N ARG A 155 -14.66 -9.83 -3.12
CA ARG A 155 -15.49 -9.98 -1.91
C ARG A 155 -16.99 -9.98 -2.24
N VAL A 156 -17.38 -9.14 -3.21
CA VAL A 156 -18.77 -8.99 -3.67
C VAL A 156 -19.22 -10.18 -4.53
N LEU A 157 -18.31 -10.98 -5.09
CA LEU A 157 -18.63 -12.21 -5.84
C LEU A 157 -19.23 -13.36 -5.00
N GLN A 158 -19.52 -13.15 -3.71
CA GLN A 158 -20.40 -14.04 -2.92
C GLN A 158 -21.81 -13.47 -2.70
N ILE A 159 -22.05 -12.22 -3.13
CA ILE A 159 -23.35 -11.57 -3.03
C ILE A 159 -24.03 -11.78 -4.39
N ASP A 160 -25.15 -12.50 -4.38
CA ASP A 160 -26.01 -12.65 -5.55
C ASP A 160 -26.32 -11.28 -6.16
N GLU A 161 -26.42 -11.19 -7.49
CA GLU A 161 -26.63 -9.91 -8.18
C GLU A 161 -27.92 -9.21 -7.70
N ASN A 162 -28.94 -10.01 -7.35
CA ASN A 162 -30.17 -9.52 -6.72
C ASN A 162 -29.91 -8.95 -5.33
N ALA A 163 -29.05 -9.58 -4.52
CA ALA A 163 -28.71 -9.10 -3.19
C ALA A 163 -27.90 -7.79 -3.25
N LEU A 164 -27.03 -7.60 -4.25
CA LEU A 164 -26.36 -6.33 -4.48
C LEU A 164 -27.36 -5.22 -4.86
N HIS A 165 -28.34 -5.56 -5.70
CA HIS A 165 -29.40 -4.63 -6.09
C HIS A 165 -30.29 -4.25 -4.90
N GLU A 166 -30.61 -5.19 -4.01
CA GLU A 166 -31.32 -4.91 -2.76
C GLU A 166 -30.52 -4.02 -1.82
N ILE A 167 -29.20 -4.26 -1.70
CA ILE A 167 -28.29 -3.46 -0.88
C ILE A 167 -28.19 -2.02 -1.42
N LEU A 168 -28.07 -1.84 -2.73
CA LEU A 168 -27.99 -0.53 -3.36
C LEU A 168 -29.32 0.22 -3.21
N ASN A 169 -30.45 -0.43 -3.49
CA ASN A 169 -31.78 0.17 -3.35
C ASN A 169 -32.14 0.56 -1.91
N GLU A 170 -31.47 -0.01 -0.90
CA GLU A 170 -31.66 0.37 0.50
C GLU A 170 -31.08 1.77 0.80
N VAL A 171 -30.00 2.16 0.11
CA VAL A 171 -29.22 3.37 0.40
C VAL A 171 -29.45 4.45 -0.66
N ASP A 172 -29.70 4.05 -1.90
CA ASP A 172 -30.06 4.93 -3.03
C ASP A 172 -31.50 5.45 -2.85
N LEU A 173 -31.63 6.59 -2.17
CA LEU A 173 -32.91 7.21 -1.86
C LEU A 173 -33.52 7.86 -3.11
N ASN A 174 -32.68 8.31 -4.05
CA ASN A 174 -33.11 9.00 -5.26
C ASN A 174 -33.35 8.04 -6.46
N LYS A 175 -33.06 6.75 -6.30
CA LYS A 175 -33.23 5.66 -7.28
C LYS A 175 -32.51 5.91 -8.60
N ASN A 176 -31.36 6.58 -8.56
CA ASN A 176 -30.57 6.86 -9.75
C ASN A 176 -29.62 5.68 -10.13
N GLY A 177 -29.60 4.62 -9.33
CA GLY A 177 -28.74 3.44 -9.51
C GLY A 177 -27.31 3.62 -8.98
N GLN A 178 -27.04 4.68 -8.23
CA GLN A 178 -25.75 5.01 -7.63
C GLN A 178 -25.95 5.46 -6.19
N VAL A 179 -24.94 5.25 -5.33
CA VAL A 179 -24.95 5.82 -3.98
C VAL A 179 -24.19 7.14 -4.02
N GLU A 180 -24.91 8.24 -3.86
CA GLU A 180 -24.30 9.57 -3.78
C GLU A 180 -23.62 9.79 -2.44
N ILE A 181 -22.69 10.75 -2.38
CA ILE A 181 -21.89 10.99 -1.17
C ILE A 181 -22.77 11.43 0.01
N ASP A 182 -23.84 12.17 -0.26
CA ASP A 182 -24.76 12.65 0.76
C ASP A 182 -25.58 11.50 1.36
N GLU A 183 -25.99 10.54 0.53
CA GLU A 183 -26.69 9.31 0.94
C GLU A 183 -25.76 8.39 1.75
N PHE A 184 -24.51 8.25 1.29
CA PHE A 184 -23.47 7.53 2.03
C PHE A 184 -23.21 8.15 3.40
N LEU A 185 -23.10 9.48 3.48
CA LEU A 185 -22.88 10.19 4.75
C LEU A 185 -24.07 10.04 5.71
N GLN A 186 -25.29 10.05 5.19
CA GLN A 186 -26.49 9.79 5.99
C GLN A 186 -26.47 8.38 6.58
N LEU A 187 -26.13 7.38 5.78
CA LEU A 187 -25.97 6.01 6.26
C LEU A 187 -24.91 5.93 7.36
N MET A 188 -23.70 6.46 7.12
CA MET A 188 -22.61 6.41 8.10
C MET A 188 -22.95 7.16 9.40
N SER A 189 -23.67 8.28 9.30
CA SER A 189 -24.19 9.02 10.46
C SER A 189 -25.17 8.17 11.27
N ALA A 190 -26.07 7.46 10.59
CA ALA A 190 -27.07 6.60 11.22
C ALA A 190 -26.45 5.35 11.86
N VAL A 191 -25.43 4.76 11.22
CA VAL A 191 -24.63 3.65 11.77
C VAL A 191 -23.89 4.10 13.03
N LYS A 192 -23.21 5.25 12.98
CA LYS A 192 -22.45 5.80 14.13
C LYS A 192 -23.36 6.15 15.32
N LYS A 193 -24.61 6.52 15.06
CA LYS A 193 -25.63 6.79 16.08
C LYS A 193 -26.36 5.52 16.55
N GLY A 194 -26.08 4.36 15.97
CA GLY A 194 -26.76 3.09 16.28
C GLY A 194 -28.23 3.06 15.84
N GLN A 195 -28.64 3.97 14.94
CA GLN A 195 -30.01 4.08 14.45
C GLN A 195 -30.32 3.09 13.32
N VAL A 196 -29.28 2.58 12.67
CA VAL A 196 -29.39 1.62 11.57
C VAL A 196 -28.60 0.37 11.96
N SER A 197 -29.28 -0.58 12.60
CA SER A 197 -28.72 -1.90 12.94
C SER A 197 -28.91 -2.91 11.81
N ASP A 198 -29.91 -2.70 10.96
CA ASP A 198 -30.42 -3.74 10.06
C ASP A 198 -30.06 -3.52 8.58
N SER A 199 -29.39 -2.40 8.25
CA SER A 199 -28.96 -2.19 6.87
C SER A 199 -27.84 -3.13 6.48
N ARG A 200 -28.03 -3.79 5.35
CA ARG A 200 -27.07 -4.76 4.83
C ARG A 200 -25.77 -4.09 4.41
N LEU A 201 -25.83 -2.89 3.82
CA LEU A 201 -24.63 -2.12 3.51
C LEU A 201 -23.92 -1.69 4.79
N ALA A 202 -24.66 -1.24 5.81
CA ALA A 202 -24.10 -0.89 7.11
C ALA A 202 -23.38 -2.06 7.80
N ILE A 203 -24.00 -3.25 7.79
CA ILE A 203 -23.40 -4.48 8.34
C ILE A 203 -22.14 -4.85 7.58
N LEU A 204 -22.14 -4.78 6.24
CA LEU A 204 -20.96 -5.06 5.43
C LEU A 204 -19.82 -4.07 5.69
N LEU A 205 -20.13 -2.77 5.79
CA LEU A 205 -19.16 -1.73 6.11
C LEU A 205 -18.59 -1.93 7.52
N LYS A 206 -19.44 -2.21 8.51
CA LYS A 206 -19.02 -2.48 9.88
C LYS A 206 -18.15 -3.74 9.98
N THR A 207 -18.53 -4.81 9.28
CA THR A 207 -17.73 -6.05 9.21
C THR A 207 -16.38 -5.79 8.53
N ALA A 208 -16.36 -4.94 7.49
CA ALA A 208 -15.13 -4.52 6.85
C ALA A 208 -14.26 -3.68 7.81
N GLU A 209 -14.84 -2.76 8.59
CA GLU A 209 -14.14 -1.99 9.63
C GLU A 209 -13.59 -2.88 10.75
N GLU A 210 -14.39 -3.79 11.30
CA GLU A 210 -13.97 -4.73 12.34
C GLU A 210 -12.83 -5.65 11.85
N SER A 211 -12.85 -6.03 10.57
CA SER A 211 -11.73 -6.76 9.95
C SER A 211 -10.45 -5.91 9.81
N LEU A 212 -10.57 -4.59 9.78
CA LEU A 212 -9.44 -3.66 9.84
C LEU A 212 -8.95 -3.45 11.28
N ASP A 213 -9.79 -3.63 12.30
CA ASP A 213 -9.44 -3.45 13.73
C ASP A 213 -8.79 -4.68 14.38
N LEU A 214 -8.95 -5.89 13.83
CA LEU A 214 -8.24 -7.10 14.26
C LEU A 214 -6.73 -7.13 13.90
N ARG A 215 -6.14 -5.96 13.58
CA ARG A 215 -4.71 -5.86 13.27
C ARG A 215 -3.90 -6.09 14.53
N ALA A 216 -3.17 -7.21 14.56
CA ALA A 216 -2.09 -7.40 15.52
C ALA A 216 -1.11 -6.21 15.44
N PRO A 217 -0.57 -5.75 16.59
CA PRO A 217 0.36 -4.62 16.62
C PRO A 217 1.53 -4.87 15.66
N VAL A 218 1.82 -3.85 14.85
CA VAL A 218 2.91 -3.90 13.87
C VAL A 218 4.22 -3.92 14.66
N SER A 219 4.94 -5.04 14.66
CA SER A 219 6.27 -5.11 15.27
C SER A 219 7.21 -4.08 14.64
N VAL A 220 7.94 -3.37 15.50
CA VAL A 220 8.95 -2.35 15.17
C VAL A 220 10.26 -2.95 14.65
N ASP A 221 10.42 -4.28 14.69
CA ASP A 221 11.63 -4.98 14.23
C ASP A 221 11.91 -4.80 12.73
N ARG A 222 10.91 -4.30 11.98
CA ARG A 222 10.99 -4.00 10.56
C ARG A 222 11.41 -2.55 10.28
N SER A 223 11.81 -1.76 11.28
CA SER A 223 12.20 -0.37 11.04
C SER A 223 13.47 -0.25 10.21
N GLY A 224 13.33 0.27 8.98
CA GLY A 224 14.45 0.74 8.17
C GLY A 224 15.01 2.09 8.64
N GLY A 225 14.23 2.88 9.40
CA GLY A 225 14.63 4.22 9.82
C GLY A 225 13.98 4.62 11.14
N GLY A 226 14.82 4.94 12.13
CA GLY A 226 14.41 5.38 13.46
C GLY A 226 15.55 5.29 14.45
N VAL A 227 16.58 6.12 14.27
CA VAL A 227 17.40 6.66 15.36
C VAL A 227 17.11 8.15 15.46
#